data_AF-A0A9X9X9W8-F1
#
_entry.id   AF-A0A9X9X9W8-F1
#
_cell.length_a   1.000
_cell.length_b   1.000
_cell.length_c   1.000
_cell.angle_alpha   90.00
_cell.angle_beta   90.00
_cell.angle_gamma   90.00
#
_symmetry.space_group_name_H-M   'P 1'
#
loop_
_entity.id
_entity.type
_entity.pdbx_description
1 polymer ?
#
loop_
_entity_poly.entity_id
_entity_poly.type
_entity_poly.pdbx_seq_one_letter_code
_entity_poly.pdbx_strand_id
1 'polypeptide(L)' 'MRSREGQFSDARPIQRSRTEKEKLLRELKETLAGLKPHAAASMRTTLQARIRELEADLGAQRK' A
#
# COMPACT_ATOMS: atom_id res chain seq x y z
N MET A 1 -11.06 -34.69 14.26
CA MET A 1 -10.82 -33.24 14.41
C MET A 1 -10.08 -32.76 13.16
N ARG A 2 -10.67 -31.89 12.33
CA ARG A 2 -9.96 -31.24 11.21
C ARG A 2 -9.65 -29.82 11.64
N SER A 3 -8.39 -29.52 11.87
CA SER A 3 -7.91 -28.18 12.20
C SER A 3 -8.25 -27.23 11.06
N ARG A 4 -9.17 -26.30 11.31
CA ARG A 4 -9.42 -25.12 10.47
C ARG A 4 -8.40 -24.05 10.84
N GLU A 5 -7.13 -24.31 10.59
CA GLU A 5 -6.07 -23.30 10.70
C GLU A 5 -6.22 -22.34 9.52
N GLY A 6 -6.84 -21.19 9.74
CA GLY A 6 -6.98 -20.18 8.69
C GLY A 6 -8.17 -19.24 8.79
N GLN A 7 -9.07 -19.40 9.78
CA GLN A 7 -10.11 -18.39 10.03
C GLN A 7 -9.55 -17.22 10.84
N PHE A 8 -8.66 -16.43 10.23
CA PHE A 8 -8.48 -15.03 10.65
C PHE A 8 -9.58 -14.18 10.00
N SER A 9 -10.83 -14.44 10.41
CA SER A 9 -11.95 -13.54 10.16
C SER A 9 -12.15 -12.65 11.38
N ASP A 10 -11.09 -11.98 11.83
CA ASP A 10 -11.25 -10.85 12.74
C ASP A 10 -11.66 -9.67 11.85
N ALA A 11 -12.91 -9.25 11.95
CA ALA A 11 -13.48 -8.08 11.28
C ALA A 11 -12.86 -6.75 11.79
N ARG A 12 -11.56 -6.74 12.07
CA ARG A 12 -10.78 -5.52 12.25
C ARG A 12 -10.41 -5.04 10.85
N PRO A 13 -10.47 -3.73 10.57
CA PRO A 13 -9.86 -3.22 9.36
C PRO A 13 -8.42 -3.74 9.34
N ILE A 14 -8.07 -4.52 8.30
CA ILE A 14 -6.74 -5.10 8.15
C ILE A 14 -5.78 -3.92 8.14
N GLN A 15 -5.23 -3.60 9.32
CA GLN A 15 -4.20 -2.59 9.42
C GLN A 15 -3.01 -3.23 8.74
N ARG A 16 -2.81 -2.88 7.46
CA ARG A 16 -1.66 -3.34 6.67
C ARG A 16 -0.45 -3.25 7.58
N SER A 17 0.17 -4.38 7.83
CA SER A 17 1.37 -4.43 8.64
C SER A 17 2.40 -3.50 8.02
N ARG A 18 3.35 -3.01 8.82
CA ARG A 18 4.40 -2.12 8.31
C ARG A 18 5.08 -2.69 7.07
N THR A 19 5.36 -3.99 7.07
CA THR A 19 5.95 -4.71 5.94
C THR A 19 5.07 -4.68 4.67
N GLU A 20 3.75 -4.79 4.82
CA GLU A 20 2.81 -4.68 3.69
C GLU A 20 2.70 -3.25 3.17
N LYS A 21 2.74 -2.24 4.05
CA LYS A 21 2.78 -0.82 3.64
C LYS A 21 4.07 -0.51 2.88
N GLU A 22 5.22 -1.03 3.31
CA GLU A 22 6.52 -0.90 2.61
C GLU A 22 6.49 -1.58 1.24
N LYS A 23 5.92 -2.80 1.16
CA LYS A 23 5.73 -3.51 -0.12
C LYS A 23 4.82 -2.72 -1.07
N LEU A 24 3.69 -2.22 -0.57
CA LEU A 24 2.76 -1.41 -1.34
C LEU A 24 3.40 -0.13 -1.85
N LEU A 25 4.21 0.54 -1.01
CA LEU A 25 4.95 1.74 -1.41
C LEU A 25 5.87 1.47 -2.60
N ARG A 26 6.59 0.35 -2.58
CA ARG A 26 7.46 -0.07 -3.68
C ARG A 26 6.67 -0.32 -4.96
N GLU A 27 5.56 -1.06 -4.86
CA GLU A 27 4.71 -1.40 -6.01
C GLU A 27 4.09 -0.16 -6.66
N LEU A 28 3.66 0.83 -5.86
CA LEU A 28 3.14 2.10 -6.35
C LEU A 28 4.21 2.93 -7.08
N LYS A 29 5.47 2.91 -6.58
CA LYS A 29 6.60 3.58 -7.23
C LYS A 29 6.95 2.92 -8.56
N GLU A 30 6.98 1.59 -8.62
CA GLU A 30 7.21 0.83 -9.86
C GLU A 30 6.08 1.09 -10.88
N THR A 31 4.82 1.13 -10.41
CA THR A 31 3.66 1.45 -11.25
C THR A 31 3.75 2.87 -11.82
N LEU A 32 4.15 3.84 -11.00
CA LEU A 32 4.36 5.23 -11.44
C LEU A 32 5.46 5.33 -12.50
N ALA A 33 6.55 4.56 -12.34
CA ALA A 33 7.67 4.53 -13.28
C ALA A 33 7.29 3.89 -14.63
N GLY A 34 6.46 2.84 -14.62
CA GLY A 34 5.97 2.18 -15.84
C GLY A 34 4.87 2.95 -16.59
N LEU A 35 4.35 4.02 -15.99
CA LEU A 35 3.17 4.72 -16.50
C LEU A 35 3.51 5.65 -17.66
N LYS A 36 2.88 5.42 -18.82
CA LYS A 36 3.10 6.22 -20.03
C LYS A 36 2.65 7.69 -19.84
N PRO A 37 3.39 8.69 -20.35
CA PRO A 37 3.14 10.11 -20.08
C PRO A 37 1.75 10.62 -20.47
N HIS A 38 1.20 10.08 -21.55
CA HIS A 38 -0.05 10.52 -22.18
C HIS A 38 -1.30 9.84 -21.61
N ALA A 39 -1.16 8.73 -20.89
CA ALA A 39 -2.31 7.94 -20.45
C ALA A 39 -2.88 8.40 -19.11
N ALA A 40 -2.16 9.22 -18.32
CA ALA A 40 -2.55 9.36 -16.92
C ALA A 40 -1.95 10.57 -16.18
N ALA A 41 -2.18 11.79 -16.68
CA ALA A 41 -1.89 12.98 -15.89
C ALA A 41 -2.62 12.94 -14.53
N SER A 42 -3.91 12.59 -14.53
CA SER A 42 -4.72 12.45 -13.31
C SER A 42 -4.25 11.30 -12.42
N MET A 43 -4.01 10.10 -12.98
CA MET A 43 -3.59 8.94 -12.18
C MET A 43 -2.18 9.10 -11.60
N ARG A 44 -1.26 9.77 -12.30
CA ARG A 44 0.06 10.09 -11.74
C ARG A 44 -0.06 10.97 -10.50
N THR A 45 -0.90 12.01 -10.55
CA THR A 45 -1.15 12.88 -9.40
C THR A 45 -1.72 12.08 -8.22
N THR A 46 -2.71 11.21 -8.47
CA THR A 46 -3.28 10.34 -7.44
C THR A 46 -2.26 9.38 -6.85
N LEU A 47 -1.44 8.73 -7.69
CA LEU A 47 -0.38 7.81 -7.25
C LEU A 47 0.67 8.52 -6.42
N GLN A 48 1.10 9.72 -6.84
CA GLN A 48 2.05 10.54 -6.10
C GLN A 48 1.50 10.96 -4.73
N ALA A 49 0.23 11.37 -4.65
CA ALA A 49 -0.41 11.68 -3.38
C ALA A 49 -0.44 10.46 -2.45
N ARG A 50 -0.85 9.30 -2.97
CA ARG A 50 -0.91 8.05 -2.20
C ARG A 50 0.45 7.57 -1.70
N ILE A 51 1.50 7.73 -2.51
CA ILE A 51 2.89 7.45 -2.14
C ILE A 51 3.31 8.32 -0.95
N ARG A 52 3.06 9.63 -1.01
CA ARG A 52 3.40 10.57 0.07
C ARG A 52 2.67 10.27 1.37
N GLU A 53 1.37 9.95 1.29
CA GLU A 53 0.58 9.53 2.44
C GLU A 53 1.18 8.28 3.09
N LEU A 54 1.49 7.25 2.30
CA LEU A 54 2.12 6.01 2.80
C LEU A 54 3.50 6.24 3.42
N GLU A 55 4.32 7.12 2.84
CA GLU A 55 5.63 7.49 3.40
C GLU A 55 5.50 8.20 4.74
N ALA A 56 4.54 9.13 4.87
CA ALA A 56 4.25 9.81 6.13
C ALA A 56 3.74 8.84 7.20
N ASP A 57 2.84 7.92 6.83
CA ASP A 57 2.28 6.89 7.71
C ASP A 57 3.38 5.96 8.24
N LEU A 58 4.29 5.52 7.36
CA LEU A 58 5.46 4.70 7.73
C LEU A 58 6.47 5.46 8.60
N GLY A 59 6.65 6.75 8.35
CA GLY A 59 7.51 7.63 9.16
C GLY A 59 6.95 7.86 10.57
N ALA A 60 5.63 8.08 10.67
CA ALA A 60 4.93 8.24 11.95
C ALA A 60 4.97 6.95 12.78
N GLN A 61 4.85 5.78 12.15
CA GLN A 61 4.94 4.47 12.82
C GLN A 61 6.36 4.10 13.30
N ARG A 62 7.39 4.89 12.95
CA ARG A 62 8.78 4.65 13.33
C ARG A 62 9.20 5.46 14.57
N LYS A 63 8.37 6.41 15.02
CA LYS A 63 8.60 7.25 16.20
C LYS A 63 7.91 6.64 17.42
#